data_AF-A0A7X6R5Q3-F1
#
_entry.id   AF-A0A7X6R5Q3-F1
#
_cell.length_a   1.000
_cell.length_b   1.000
_cell.length_c   1.000
_cell.angle_alpha   90.00
_cell.angle_beta   90.00
_cell.angle_gamma   90.00
#
_symmetry.space_group_name_H-M   'P 1'
#
loop_
_entity.id
_entity.type
_entity.pdbx_description
1 polymer ?
#
loop_
_entity_poly.entity_id
_entity_poly.type
_entity_poly.pdbx_seq_one_letter_code
_entity_poly.pdbx_strand_id
1 'polypeptide(L)'
;MSCDDIAAAWLSSTDFAGDRSAVALLSRAISPQEFAIKRDSLPVTAAADPATAAAILELLERGQVPTMAAIRTLTAQNEMRREAERIERLGRRAQRSIDDFGRVLAKLADAHWTAHGYGPTRRDVLCTEQIMTLIRTRVGNIAPSAVKHLWLIERAQRAGWIASNANPRSLCAGRRFYAAQYGNRVSLRPVNSIGTAIAAYLADYLDEHGRAPRWSVVAQELRDDRGRRIFHNTADARAQELWLTTAEWVEMRDDLPVPGRRGLRAIRKSRG
;
A
#
# COMPACT_ATOMS: atom_id res chain seq x y z
N MET A 1 43.32 -33.09 14.51
CA MET A 1 43.13 -31.81 13.80
C MET A 1 42.60 -30.82 14.80
N SER A 2 43.20 -29.64 14.90
CA SER A 2 42.70 -28.56 15.75
C SER A 2 41.40 -27.99 15.16
N CYS A 3 40.51 -27.46 16.02
CA CYS A 3 39.32 -26.72 15.57
C CYS A 3 39.70 -25.51 14.68
N ASP A 4 40.87 -24.92 14.93
CA ASP A 4 41.45 -23.86 14.11
C ASP A 4 41.86 -24.35 12.72
N ASP A 5 42.39 -25.58 12.60
CA ASP A 5 42.75 -26.17 11.30
C ASP A 5 41.50 -26.42 10.46
N ILE A 6 40.43 -26.91 11.10
CA ILE A 6 39.13 -27.15 10.46
C ILE A 6 38.52 -25.83 9.99
N ALA A 7 38.53 -24.80 10.86
CA ALA A 7 38.02 -23.48 10.53
C ALA A 7 38.83 -22.80 9.40
N ALA A 8 40.17 -22.87 9.45
CA ALA A 8 41.04 -22.31 8.43
C ALA A 8 40.89 -23.03 7.08
N ALA A 9 40.79 -24.36 7.09
CA ALA A 9 40.53 -25.13 5.88
C ALA A 9 39.19 -24.75 5.25
N TRP A 10 38.16 -24.54 6.07
CA TRP A 10 36.84 -24.13 5.58
C TRP A 10 36.85 -22.73 4.95
N LEU A 11 37.47 -21.75 5.62
CA LEU A 11 37.52 -20.36 5.15
C LEU A 11 38.47 -20.16 3.95
N SER A 12 39.33 -21.14 3.64
CA SER A 12 40.37 -21.02 2.61
C SER A 12 39.85 -20.72 1.19
N SER A 13 38.58 -21.01 0.92
CA SER A 13 37.91 -20.77 -0.36
C SER A 13 36.94 -19.57 -0.34
N THR A 14 37.04 -18.72 0.68
CA THR A 14 36.14 -17.57 0.92
C THR A 14 36.94 -16.28 1.04
N ASP A 15 36.24 -15.14 1.11
CA ASP A 15 36.88 -13.82 1.31
C ASP A 15 37.61 -13.69 2.67
N PHE A 16 37.40 -14.65 3.59
CA PHE A 16 38.09 -14.74 4.88
C PHE A 16 39.35 -15.61 4.84
N ALA A 17 39.83 -16.02 3.67
CA ALA A 17 41.05 -16.80 3.55
C ALA A 17 42.24 -16.08 4.22
N GLY A 18 42.82 -16.72 5.25
CA GLY A 18 43.92 -16.14 6.02
C GLY A 18 43.52 -15.18 7.16
N ASP A 19 42.22 -14.91 7.36
CA ASP A 19 41.74 -14.08 8.47
C ASP A 19 41.73 -14.87 9.80
N ARG A 20 42.72 -14.58 10.65
CA ARG A 20 42.87 -15.21 11.97
C ARG A 20 41.70 -14.91 12.91
N SER A 21 41.06 -13.75 12.77
CA SER A 21 39.91 -13.37 13.62
C SER A 21 38.68 -14.19 13.24
N ALA A 22 38.42 -14.35 11.94
CA ALA A 22 37.34 -15.18 11.43
C ALA A 22 37.55 -16.67 11.78
N VAL A 23 38.79 -17.17 11.69
CA VAL A 23 39.17 -18.53 12.14
C VAL A 23 38.85 -18.72 13.63
N ALA A 24 39.24 -17.77 14.50
CA ALA A 24 38.97 -17.86 15.92
C ALA A 24 37.46 -17.83 16.24
N LEU A 25 36.67 -17.01 15.55
CA LEU A 25 35.22 -16.95 15.73
C LEU A 25 34.54 -18.25 15.28
N LEU A 26 34.96 -18.83 14.16
CA LEU A 26 34.42 -20.09 13.65
C LEU A 26 34.84 -21.29 14.51
N SER A 27 36.10 -21.33 14.95
CA SER A 27 36.62 -22.35 15.87
C SER A 27 35.84 -22.39 17.19
N ARG A 28 35.52 -21.22 17.75
CA ARG A 28 34.63 -21.08 18.92
C ARG A 28 33.22 -21.61 18.70
N ALA A 29 32.71 -21.61 17.47
CA ALA A 29 31.43 -22.19 17.14
C ALA A 29 31.52 -23.72 16.96
N ILE A 30 32.62 -24.23 16.39
CA ILE A 30 32.86 -25.66 16.17
C ILE A 30 33.08 -26.39 17.50
N SER A 31 33.86 -25.83 18.44
CA SER A 31 34.10 -26.45 19.75
C SER A 31 33.87 -25.48 20.91
N PRO A 32 32.60 -25.17 21.27
CA PRO A 32 32.29 -24.23 22.34
C PRO A 32 32.81 -24.65 23.73
N GLN A 33 32.96 -25.95 23.96
CA GLN A 33 33.41 -26.53 25.24
C GLN A 33 34.87 -26.19 25.54
N GLU A 34 35.73 -26.10 24.52
CA GLU A 34 37.13 -25.65 24.63
C GLU A 34 37.25 -24.19 25.10
N PHE A 35 36.17 -23.42 24.99
CA PHE A 35 36.10 -22.02 25.42
C PHE A 35 35.22 -21.82 26.67
N ALA A 36 34.88 -22.90 27.40
CA ALA A 36 34.02 -22.89 28.58
C ALA A 36 32.60 -22.31 28.33
N ILE A 37 32.11 -22.38 27.09
CA ILE A 37 30.79 -21.89 26.70
C ILE A 37 29.80 -23.07 26.69
N LYS A 38 28.75 -23.01 27.52
CA LYS A 38 27.62 -23.97 27.48
C LYS A 38 26.73 -23.67 26.27
N ARG A 39 27.16 -24.07 25.07
CA ARG A 39 26.40 -23.96 23.81
C ARG A 39 26.58 -25.21 22.96
N ASP A 40 25.60 -25.46 22.10
CA ASP A 40 25.66 -26.53 21.11
C ASP A 40 26.76 -26.23 20.09
N SER A 41 27.57 -27.25 19.80
CA SER A 41 28.59 -27.22 18.75
C SER A 41 27.94 -27.02 17.38
N LEU A 42 28.59 -26.22 16.52
CA LEU A 42 28.28 -26.13 15.10
C LEU A 42 28.87 -27.37 14.41
N PRO A 43 28.05 -28.31 13.90
CA PRO A 43 28.59 -29.46 13.20
C PRO A 43 29.25 -29.00 11.91
N VAL A 44 30.47 -29.50 11.65
CA VAL A 44 31.26 -29.15 10.46
C VAL A 44 30.52 -29.43 9.15
N THR A 45 29.58 -30.40 9.17
CA THR A 45 28.69 -30.74 8.06
C THR A 45 27.58 -29.71 7.80
N ALA A 46 27.25 -28.83 8.76
CA ALA A 46 26.25 -27.78 8.56
C ALA A 46 26.63 -26.82 7.44
N ALA A 47 27.93 -26.65 7.18
CA ALA A 47 28.41 -25.78 6.13
C ALA A 47 28.31 -26.37 4.71
N ALA A 48 27.82 -27.62 4.57
CA ALA A 48 27.50 -28.20 3.27
C ALA A 48 26.16 -27.66 2.70
N ASP A 49 25.28 -27.13 3.55
CA ASP A 49 24.08 -26.43 3.11
C ASP A 49 24.43 -24.99 2.69
N PRO A 50 24.16 -24.58 1.43
CA PRO A 50 24.54 -23.26 0.94
C PRO A 50 23.93 -22.09 1.72
N ALA A 51 22.70 -22.25 2.24
CA ALA A 51 22.04 -21.21 3.04
C ALA A 51 22.72 -21.04 4.40
N THR A 52 23.06 -22.15 5.05
CA THR A 52 23.81 -22.18 6.30
C THR A 52 25.23 -21.63 6.13
N ALA A 53 25.93 -22.02 5.06
CA ALA A 53 27.26 -21.48 4.73
C ALA A 53 27.24 -19.96 4.55
N ALA A 54 26.27 -19.43 3.78
CA ALA A 54 26.11 -17.99 3.59
C ALA A 54 25.83 -17.26 4.92
N ALA A 55 24.99 -17.84 5.79
CA ALA A 55 24.71 -17.28 7.11
C ALA A 55 25.95 -17.30 8.04
N ILE A 56 26.79 -18.33 7.95
CA ILE A 56 28.07 -18.40 8.68
C ILE A 56 28.97 -17.24 8.25
N LEU A 57 29.17 -17.05 6.94
CA LEU A 57 30.02 -15.98 6.40
C LEU A 57 29.50 -14.59 6.79
N GLU A 58 28.19 -14.35 6.70
CA GLU A 58 27.59 -13.08 7.09
C GLU A 58 27.71 -12.80 8.61
N LEU A 59 27.69 -13.83 9.46
CA LEU A 59 27.96 -13.66 10.90
C LEU A 59 29.43 -13.33 11.18
N LEU A 60 30.35 -13.96 10.45
CA LEU A 60 31.79 -13.68 10.56
C LEU A 60 32.13 -12.26 10.11
N GLU A 61 31.51 -11.77 9.02
CA GLU A 61 31.63 -10.39 8.56
C GLU A 61 31.20 -9.37 9.62
N ARG A 62 30.18 -9.72 10.42
CA ARG A 62 29.69 -8.93 11.55
C ARG A 62 30.51 -9.10 12.83
N GLY A 63 31.58 -9.88 12.80
CA GLY A 63 32.41 -10.20 13.98
C GLY A 63 31.69 -11.06 15.02
N GLN A 64 30.67 -11.83 14.63
CA GLN A 64 29.84 -12.65 15.52
C GLN A 64 30.24 -14.13 15.45
N VAL A 65 30.11 -14.85 16.57
CA VAL A 65 30.33 -16.30 16.62
C VAL A 65 29.14 -17.02 15.94
N PRO A 66 29.36 -17.81 14.87
CA PRO A 66 28.29 -18.42 14.08
C PRO A 66 27.67 -19.66 14.76
N THR A 67 27.00 -19.47 15.89
CA THR A 67 26.27 -20.54 16.58
C THR A 67 25.03 -20.98 15.79
N MET A 68 24.56 -22.22 15.96
CA MET A 68 23.33 -22.69 15.30
C MET A 68 22.10 -21.82 15.58
N ALA A 69 21.98 -21.24 16.78
CA ALA A 69 20.91 -20.30 17.12
C ALA A 69 21.04 -18.98 16.33
N ALA A 70 22.26 -18.43 16.20
CA ALA A 70 22.52 -17.22 15.43
C ALA A 70 22.28 -17.45 13.93
N ILE A 71 22.73 -18.60 13.39
CA ILE A 71 22.49 -19.02 12.01
C ILE A 71 20.99 -19.13 11.72
N ARG A 72 20.22 -19.84 12.56
CA ARG A 72 18.76 -19.97 12.40
C ARG A 72 18.07 -18.61 12.44
N THR A 73 18.47 -17.76 13.36
CA THR A 73 17.92 -16.40 13.50
C THR A 73 18.21 -15.57 12.26
N LEU A 74 19.46 -15.55 11.80
CA LEU A 74 19.88 -14.78 10.63
C LEU A 74 19.23 -15.30 9.35
N THR A 75 19.10 -16.62 9.20
CA THR A 75 18.42 -17.25 8.06
C THR A 75 16.96 -16.82 8.02
N ALA A 76 16.24 -16.92 9.14
CA ALA A 76 14.85 -16.45 9.23
C ALA A 76 14.73 -14.93 8.95
N GLN A 77 15.64 -14.11 9.46
CA GLN A 77 15.67 -12.67 9.16
C GLN A 77 15.92 -12.39 7.67
N ASN A 78 16.82 -13.13 7.03
CA ASN A 78 17.11 -13.01 5.62
C ASN A 78 15.92 -13.43 4.75
N GLU A 79 15.23 -14.50 5.12
CA GLU A 79 13.98 -14.92 4.47
C GLU A 79 12.89 -13.85 4.59
N MET A 80 12.68 -13.31 5.80
CA MET A 80 11.73 -12.21 6.00
C MET A 80 12.10 -10.98 5.16
N ARG A 81 13.39 -10.62 5.09
CA ARG A 81 13.88 -9.50 4.28
C ARG A 81 13.62 -9.75 2.79
N ARG A 82 13.94 -10.94 2.28
CA ARG A 82 13.70 -11.33 0.89
C ARG A 82 12.21 -11.30 0.54
N GLU A 83 11.34 -11.78 1.42
CA GLU A 83 9.90 -11.75 1.19
C GLU A 83 9.35 -10.31 1.24
N ALA A 84 9.83 -9.48 2.16
CA ALA A 84 9.48 -8.06 2.20
C ALA A 84 9.88 -7.33 0.91
N GLU A 85 11.11 -7.54 0.42
CA GLU A 85 11.57 -7.00 -0.87
C GLU A 85 10.74 -7.52 -2.04
N ARG A 86 10.39 -8.80 -2.04
CA ARG A 86 9.53 -9.40 -3.07
C ARG A 86 8.17 -8.72 -3.08
N ILE A 87 7.52 -8.60 -1.92
CA ILE A 87 6.23 -7.91 -1.75
C ILE A 87 6.34 -6.46 -2.23
N GLU A 88 7.41 -5.74 -1.88
CA GLU A 88 7.63 -4.37 -2.32
C GLU A 88 7.74 -4.27 -3.85
N ARG A 89 8.50 -5.18 -4.48
CA ARG A 89 8.60 -5.26 -5.96
C ARG A 89 7.24 -5.52 -6.60
N LEU A 90 6.43 -6.43 -6.04
CA LEU A 90 5.07 -6.69 -6.53
C LEU A 90 4.17 -5.46 -6.33
N GLY A 91 4.27 -4.76 -5.21
CA GLY A 91 3.57 -3.50 -4.94
C GLY A 91 3.93 -2.40 -5.94
N ARG A 92 5.21 -2.30 -6.36
CA ARG A 92 5.65 -1.37 -7.42
C ARG A 92 5.03 -1.72 -8.77
N ARG A 93 4.90 -3.01 -9.13
CA ARG A 93 4.21 -3.44 -10.35
C ARG A 93 2.72 -3.09 -10.30
N ALA A 94 2.07 -3.38 -9.17
CA ALA A 94 0.67 -3.03 -8.95
C ALA A 94 0.42 -1.52 -9.10
N GLN A 95 1.34 -0.68 -8.61
CA GLN A 95 1.26 0.77 -8.76
C GLN A 95 1.31 1.24 -10.22
N ARG A 96 2.12 0.61 -11.07
CA ARG A 96 2.21 0.98 -12.49
C ARG A 96 0.92 0.69 -13.26
N SER A 97 0.17 -0.31 -12.82
CA SER A 97 -1.14 -0.68 -13.38
C SER A 97 -2.31 -0.18 -12.55
N ILE A 98 -2.13 0.85 -11.71
CA ILE A 98 -3.16 1.28 -10.76
C ILE A 98 -4.43 1.78 -11.46
N ASP A 99 -4.32 2.29 -12.68
CA ASP A 99 -5.47 2.75 -13.44
C ASP A 99 -6.36 1.60 -13.94
N ASP A 100 -5.76 0.47 -14.29
CA ASP A 100 -6.51 -0.74 -14.66
C ASP A 100 -7.23 -1.31 -13.43
N PHE A 101 -6.49 -1.45 -12.32
CA PHE A 101 -7.07 -1.93 -11.06
C PHE A 101 -8.16 -0.99 -10.58
N GLY A 102 -7.90 0.31 -10.57
CA GLY A 102 -8.82 1.34 -10.11
C GLY A 102 -10.12 1.35 -10.92
N ARG A 103 -10.03 1.23 -12.25
CA ARG A 103 -11.22 1.16 -13.11
C ARG A 103 -12.09 -0.06 -12.79
N VAL A 104 -11.49 -1.24 -12.64
CA VAL A 104 -12.23 -2.47 -12.32
C VAL A 104 -12.83 -2.39 -10.91
N LEU A 105 -12.05 -1.95 -9.91
CA LEU A 105 -12.51 -1.78 -8.54
C LEU A 105 -13.69 -0.80 -8.45
N ALA A 106 -13.61 0.33 -9.16
CA ALA A 106 -14.67 1.32 -9.19
C ALA A 106 -15.94 0.76 -9.84
N LYS A 107 -15.81 0.06 -10.97
CA LYS A 107 -16.95 -0.58 -11.65
C LYS A 107 -17.63 -1.62 -10.75
N LEU A 108 -16.85 -2.45 -10.06
CA LEU A 108 -17.38 -3.45 -9.12
C LEU A 108 -18.07 -2.79 -7.94
N ALA A 109 -17.50 -1.73 -7.38
CA ALA A 109 -18.10 -1.00 -6.26
C ALA A 109 -19.42 -0.32 -6.68
N ASP A 110 -19.43 0.37 -7.82
CA ASP A 110 -20.62 1.04 -8.38
C ASP A 110 -21.75 0.03 -8.62
N ALA A 111 -21.46 -1.08 -9.31
CA ALA A 111 -22.43 -2.15 -9.56
C ALA A 111 -22.98 -2.76 -8.26
N HIS A 112 -22.13 -2.92 -7.25
CA HIS A 112 -22.55 -3.47 -5.96
C HIS A 112 -23.47 -2.51 -5.21
N TRP A 113 -23.20 -1.20 -5.24
CA TRP A 113 -24.09 -0.18 -4.69
C TRP A 113 -25.44 -0.18 -5.41
N THR A 114 -25.45 -0.24 -6.75
CA THR A 114 -26.70 -0.32 -7.53
C THR A 114 -27.53 -1.54 -7.15
N ALA A 115 -26.89 -2.69 -6.93
CA ALA A 115 -27.58 -3.94 -6.64
C ALA A 115 -28.05 -4.08 -5.18
N HIS A 116 -27.30 -3.53 -4.20
CA HIS A 116 -27.52 -3.83 -2.78
C HIS A 116 -27.79 -2.61 -1.90
N GLY A 117 -27.63 -1.39 -2.42
CA GLY A 117 -27.75 -0.16 -1.62
C GLY A 117 -26.62 0.07 -0.61
N TYR A 118 -25.53 -0.70 -0.69
CA TYR A 118 -24.31 -0.53 0.08
C TYR A 118 -23.08 -1.02 -0.70
N GLY A 119 -21.89 -0.63 -0.26
CA GLY A 119 -20.62 -0.97 -0.90
C GLY A 119 -20.07 -2.34 -0.51
N PRO A 120 -19.24 -2.97 -1.35
CA PRO A 120 -18.65 -4.26 -1.03
C PRO A 120 -17.63 -4.12 0.10
N THR A 121 -17.33 -5.22 0.79
CA THR A 121 -16.18 -5.21 1.70
C THR A 121 -14.87 -5.22 0.92
N ARG A 122 -13.78 -4.74 1.54
CA ARG A 122 -12.44 -4.78 0.94
C ARG A 122 -12.04 -6.21 0.56
N ARG A 123 -12.40 -7.20 1.38
CA ARG A 123 -12.08 -8.61 1.13
C ARG A 123 -12.84 -9.12 -0.10
N ASP A 124 -14.15 -8.89 -0.14
CA ASP A 124 -15.00 -9.44 -1.20
C ASP A 124 -14.58 -8.89 -2.57
N VAL A 125 -14.37 -7.58 -2.68
CA VAL A 125 -13.99 -6.96 -3.96
C VAL A 125 -12.61 -7.42 -4.46
N LEU A 126 -11.66 -7.63 -3.55
CA LEU A 126 -10.30 -8.06 -3.91
C LEU A 126 -10.24 -9.55 -4.29
N CYS A 127 -11.17 -10.35 -3.79
CA CYS A 127 -11.28 -11.78 -4.11
C CYS A 127 -12.11 -12.07 -5.36
N THR A 128 -12.75 -11.06 -5.96
CA THR A 128 -13.47 -11.22 -7.23
C THR A 128 -12.54 -11.71 -8.35
N GLU A 129 -13.05 -12.61 -9.19
CA GLU A 129 -12.30 -13.22 -10.29
C GLU A 129 -11.64 -12.18 -11.21
N GLN A 130 -12.35 -11.09 -11.52
CA GLN A 130 -11.83 -10.01 -12.37
C GLN A 130 -10.56 -9.37 -11.79
N ILE A 131 -10.53 -9.12 -10.47
CA ILE A 131 -9.36 -8.56 -9.79
C ILE A 131 -8.25 -9.59 -9.69
N MET A 132 -8.57 -10.84 -9.31
CA MET A 132 -7.57 -11.91 -9.20
C MET A 132 -6.89 -12.21 -10.53
N THR A 133 -7.65 -12.19 -11.63
CA THR A 133 -7.10 -12.32 -12.99
C THR A 133 -6.22 -11.13 -13.35
N LEU A 134 -6.64 -9.91 -13.04
CA LEU A 134 -5.83 -8.72 -13.30
C LEU A 134 -4.52 -8.72 -12.48
N ILE A 135 -4.54 -9.21 -11.23
CA ILE A 135 -3.35 -9.40 -10.40
C ILE A 135 -2.39 -10.38 -11.09
N ARG A 136 -2.86 -11.55 -11.51
CA ARG A 136 -2.02 -12.55 -12.19
C ARG A 136 -1.37 -11.97 -13.46
N THR A 137 -2.13 -11.22 -14.25
CA THR A 137 -1.66 -10.65 -15.53
C THR A 137 -0.70 -9.46 -15.35
N ARG A 138 -0.95 -8.57 -14.38
CA ARG A 138 -0.19 -7.31 -14.24
C ARG A 138 0.94 -7.39 -13.21
N VAL A 139 0.80 -8.22 -12.19
CA VAL A 139 1.72 -8.28 -11.04
C VAL A 139 2.52 -9.59 -11.08
N GLY A 140 1.83 -10.69 -11.36
CA GLY A 140 2.36 -12.06 -11.36
C GLY A 140 1.63 -12.95 -10.36
N ASN A 141 2.11 -14.19 -10.22
CA ASN A 141 1.48 -15.14 -9.31
C ASN A 141 1.74 -14.77 -7.85
N ILE A 142 0.67 -14.63 -7.07
CA ILE A 142 0.69 -14.28 -5.66
C ILE A 142 -0.33 -15.14 -4.91
N ALA A 143 0.04 -15.58 -3.71
CA ALA A 143 -0.90 -16.29 -2.85
C ALA A 143 -2.09 -15.36 -2.50
N PRO A 144 -3.34 -15.86 -2.46
CA PRO A 144 -4.50 -15.04 -2.11
C PRO A 144 -4.35 -14.30 -0.76
N SER A 145 -3.71 -14.94 0.23
CA SER A 145 -3.43 -14.34 1.54
C SER A 145 -2.48 -13.13 1.49
N ALA A 146 -1.66 -13.03 0.44
CA ALA A 146 -0.67 -11.97 0.26
C ALA A 146 -1.20 -10.78 -0.56
N VAL A 147 -2.40 -10.86 -1.15
CA VAL A 147 -3.02 -9.76 -1.93
C VAL A 147 -3.16 -8.48 -1.10
N LYS A 148 -3.43 -8.60 0.21
CA LYS A 148 -3.50 -7.46 1.13
C LYS A 148 -2.23 -6.60 1.12
N HIS A 149 -1.07 -7.20 0.85
CA HIS A 149 0.22 -6.50 0.83
C HIS A 149 0.48 -5.74 -0.48
N LEU A 150 -0.43 -5.79 -1.45
CA LEU A 150 -0.35 -4.96 -2.66
C LEU A 150 -0.90 -3.54 -2.43
N TRP A 151 -1.66 -3.33 -1.35
CA TRP A 151 -2.28 -2.04 -1.01
C TRP A 151 -3.14 -1.47 -2.14
N LEU A 152 -3.85 -2.35 -2.88
CA LEU A 152 -4.59 -1.96 -4.07
C LEU A 152 -5.70 -0.95 -3.75
N ILE A 153 -6.42 -1.14 -2.64
CA ILE A 153 -7.49 -0.23 -2.22
C ILE A 153 -6.93 1.15 -1.91
N GLU A 154 -5.86 1.22 -1.12
CA GLU A 154 -5.25 2.48 -0.70
C GLU A 154 -4.65 3.23 -1.89
N ARG A 155 -4.00 2.51 -2.81
CA ARG A 155 -3.44 3.08 -4.04
C ARG A 155 -4.56 3.59 -4.97
N ALA A 156 -5.62 2.82 -5.15
CA ALA A 156 -6.74 3.20 -6.01
C ALA A 156 -7.53 4.38 -5.43
N GLN A 157 -7.67 4.43 -4.11
CA GLN A 157 -8.27 5.57 -3.40
C GLN A 157 -7.41 6.83 -3.55
N ARG A 158 -6.08 6.72 -3.40
CA ARG A 158 -5.16 7.85 -3.63
C ARG A 158 -5.20 8.34 -5.09
N ALA A 159 -5.37 7.43 -6.04
CA ALA A 159 -5.55 7.75 -7.47
C ALA A 159 -6.94 8.30 -7.82
N GLY A 160 -7.88 8.33 -6.85
CA GLY A 160 -9.23 8.87 -7.02
C GLY A 160 -10.22 7.95 -7.74
N TRP A 161 -9.87 6.66 -7.93
CA TRP A 161 -10.74 5.69 -8.59
C TRP A 161 -11.87 5.20 -7.69
N ILE A 162 -11.62 5.08 -6.39
CA ILE A 162 -12.56 4.62 -5.37
C ILE A 162 -12.52 5.53 -4.15
N ALA A 163 -13.54 5.46 -3.30
CA ALA A 163 -13.55 6.07 -1.98
C ALA A 163 -14.05 5.07 -0.93
N SER A 164 -13.53 5.17 0.29
CA SER A 164 -13.99 4.39 1.44
C SER A 164 -13.72 5.17 2.72
N ASN A 165 -14.48 4.88 3.78
CA ASN A 165 -14.27 5.42 5.12
C ASN A 165 -14.19 4.29 6.16
N ALA A 166 -14.19 4.64 7.44
CA ALA A 166 -14.09 3.68 8.53
C ALA A 166 -15.31 2.76 8.66
N ASN A 167 -16.45 3.14 8.07
CA ASN A 167 -17.66 2.32 8.14
C ASN A 167 -17.49 1.08 7.26
N PRO A 168 -17.87 -0.11 7.76
CA PRO A 168 -17.99 -1.29 6.92
C PRO A 168 -18.88 -1.01 5.71
N ARG A 169 -18.59 -1.65 4.57
CA ARG A 169 -19.43 -1.55 3.35
C ARG A 169 -19.56 -0.12 2.80
N SER A 170 -18.61 0.76 3.08
CA SER A 170 -18.56 2.13 2.55
C SER A 170 -17.87 2.27 1.20
N LEU A 171 -17.26 1.19 0.68
CA LEU A 171 -16.47 1.26 -0.54
C LEU A 171 -17.35 1.63 -1.75
N CYS A 172 -17.05 2.75 -2.41
CA CYS A 172 -17.78 3.23 -3.57
C CYS A 172 -16.83 3.67 -4.70
N ALA A 173 -17.38 3.87 -5.90
CA ALA A 173 -16.64 4.47 -6.99
C ALA A 173 -16.28 5.93 -6.68
N GLY A 174 -15.08 6.35 -7.07
CA GLY A 174 -14.55 7.67 -6.79
C GLY A 174 -14.67 8.63 -7.97
N ARG A 175 -14.20 9.86 -7.76
CA ARG A 175 -14.19 10.95 -8.75
C ARG A 175 -13.73 10.52 -10.15
N ARG A 176 -12.61 9.80 -10.23
CA ARG A 176 -11.97 9.48 -11.52
C ARG A 176 -12.81 8.52 -12.35
N PHE A 177 -13.60 7.65 -11.70
CA PHE A 177 -14.55 6.78 -12.38
C PHE A 177 -15.64 7.60 -13.10
N TYR A 178 -16.32 8.50 -12.37
CA TYR A 178 -17.38 9.33 -12.95
C TYR A 178 -16.85 10.35 -13.97
N ALA A 179 -15.67 10.92 -13.74
CA ALA A 179 -15.07 11.91 -14.63
C ALA A 179 -14.49 11.29 -15.92
N ALA A 180 -14.13 10.00 -15.92
CA ALA A 180 -13.45 9.37 -17.04
C ALA A 180 -14.23 9.45 -18.37
N GLN A 181 -15.57 9.39 -18.31
CA GLN A 181 -16.43 9.47 -19.49
C GLN A 181 -16.48 10.87 -20.12
N TYR A 182 -16.14 11.92 -19.37
CA TYR A 182 -16.23 13.31 -19.83
C TYR A 182 -14.88 13.86 -20.33
N GLY A 183 -13.78 13.15 -20.07
CA GLY A 183 -12.45 13.54 -20.54
C GLY A 183 -12.07 14.98 -20.15
N ASN A 184 -11.67 15.79 -21.13
CA ASN A 184 -11.25 17.17 -20.92
C ASN A 184 -12.40 18.17 -20.70
N ARG A 185 -13.67 17.73 -20.75
CA ARG A 185 -14.85 18.58 -20.50
C ARG A 185 -15.02 18.95 -19.02
N VAL A 186 -14.37 18.22 -18.13
CA VAL A 186 -14.36 18.46 -16.69
C VAL A 186 -12.92 18.53 -16.16
N SER A 187 -12.76 19.12 -14.99
CA SER A 187 -11.46 19.21 -14.33
C SER A 187 -10.94 17.81 -13.97
N LEU A 188 -9.70 17.56 -14.38
CA LEU A 188 -8.89 16.38 -14.08
C LEU A 188 -7.87 16.67 -12.96
N ARG A 189 -8.08 17.73 -12.18
CA ARG A 189 -7.26 18.02 -11.00
C ARG A 189 -7.31 16.85 -10.01
N PRO A 190 -6.27 16.67 -9.17
CA PRO A 190 -6.26 15.64 -8.14
C PRO A 190 -7.51 15.68 -7.25
N VAL A 191 -7.96 14.51 -6.78
CA VAL A 191 -9.21 14.37 -6.01
C VAL A 191 -9.27 15.28 -4.79
N ASN A 192 -8.14 15.52 -4.13
CA ASN A 192 -8.07 16.42 -2.98
C ASN A 192 -8.28 17.89 -3.38
N SER A 193 -7.71 18.32 -4.51
CA SER A 193 -7.93 19.69 -5.01
C SER A 193 -9.39 19.92 -5.39
N ILE A 194 -10.02 18.93 -6.03
CA ILE A 194 -11.45 18.97 -6.35
C ILE A 194 -12.30 19.02 -5.08
N GLY A 195 -12.02 18.15 -4.10
CA GLY A 195 -12.74 18.13 -2.82
C GLY A 195 -12.62 19.44 -2.04
N THR A 196 -11.42 20.03 -2.00
CA THR A 196 -11.18 21.35 -1.40
C THR A 196 -11.96 22.45 -2.12
N ALA A 197 -11.93 22.48 -3.45
CA ALA A 197 -12.66 23.49 -4.24
C ALA A 197 -14.17 23.40 -4.02
N ILE A 198 -14.74 22.19 -4.00
CA ILE A 198 -16.15 21.97 -3.69
C ILE A 198 -16.47 22.47 -2.28
N ALA A 199 -15.70 22.05 -1.27
CA ALA A 199 -15.96 22.45 0.11
C ALA A 199 -15.87 23.97 0.30
N ALA A 200 -14.87 24.63 -0.30
CA ALA A 200 -14.72 26.08 -0.25
C ALA A 200 -15.92 26.79 -0.88
N TYR A 201 -16.32 26.38 -2.09
CA TYR A 201 -17.50 26.94 -2.74
C TYR A 201 -18.78 26.78 -1.91
N LEU A 202 -18.99 25.60 -1.32
CA LEU A 202 -20.16 25.36 -0.47
C LEU A 202 -20.15 26.24 0.80
N ALA A 203 -18.97 26.49 1.37
CA ALA A 203 -18.82 27.38 2.53
C ALA A 203 -19.08 28.84 2.14
N ASP A 204 -18.43 29.31 1.07
CA ASP A 204 -18.58 30.69 0.59
C ASP A 204 -20.03 30.99 0.18
N TYR A 205 -20.68 30.04 -0.52
CA TYR A 205 -22.10 30.18 -0.89
C TYR A 205 -23.00 30.28 0.35
N LEU A 206 -22.74 29.45 1.38
CA LEU A 206 -23.51 29.47 2.62
C LEU A 206 -23.32 30.77 3.39
N ASP A 207 -22.08 31.27 3.46
CA ASP A 207 -21.73 32.53 4.12
C ASP A 207 -22.37 33.74 3.40
N GLU A 208 -22.38 33.75 2.06
CA GLU A 208 -22.93 34.84 1.26
C GLU A 208 -24.46 34.84 1.20
N HIS A 209 -25.09 33.67 1.06
CA HIS A 209 -26.53 33.56 0.80
C HIS A 209 -27.36 33.11 2.02
N GLY A 210 -26.72 32.76 3.13
CA GLY A 210 -27.37 32.24 4.34
C GLY A 210 -28.02 30.86 4.17
N ARG A 211 -27.82 30.19 3.03
CA ARG A 211 -28.38 28.86 2.72
C ARG A 211 -27.46 28.06 1.81
N ALA A 212 -27.55 26.73 1.88
CA ALA A 212 -26.79 25.84 1.03
C ALA A 212 -27.28 25.87 -0.44
N PRO A 213 -26.37 25.73 -1.43
CA PRO A 213 -26.76 25.70 -2.83
C PRO A 213 -27.40 24.35 -3.18
N ARG A 214 -28.25 24.33 -4.22
CA ARG A 214 -28.67 23.07 -4.85
C ARG A 214 -27.54 22.53 -5.72
N TRP A 215 -27.49 21.21 -5.93
CA TRP A 215 -26.54 20.58 -6.86
C TRP A 215 -26.58 21.15 -8.28
N SER A 216 -27.72 21.68 -8.74
CA SER A 216 -27.82 22.36 -10.03
C SER A 216 -26.95 23.61 -10.11
N VAL A 217 -26.95 24.41 -9.04
CA VAL A 217 -26.14 25.62 -8.90
C VAL A 217 -24.66 25.25 -8.83
N VAL A 218 -24.32 24.29 -7.96
CA VAL A 218 -22.94 23.77 -7.84
C VAL A 218 -22.41 23.30 -9.20
N ALA A 219 -23.17 22.50 -9.94
CA ALA A 219 -22.74 21.99 -11.24
C ALA A 219 -22.57 23.09 -12.29
N GLN A 220 -23.41 24.12 -12.26
CA GLN A 220 -23.40 25.19 -13.24
C GLN A 220 -22.30 26.21 -12.98
N GLU A 221 -22.02 26.55 -11.73
CA GLU A 221 -21.13 27.66 -11.36
C GLU A 221 -19.73 27.20 -11.01
N LEU A 222 -19.58 26.06 -10.34
CA LEU A 222 -18.29 25.65 -9.79
C LEU A 222 -17.26 25.35 -10.89
N ARG A 223 -16.10 25.99 -10.78
CA ARG A 223 -14.92 25.79 -11.63
C ARG A 223 -13.68 25.48 -10.79
N ASP A 224 -12.70 24.81 -11.40
CA ASP A 224 -11.35 24.76 -10.86
C ASP A 224 -10.62 26.10 -11.03
N ASP A 225 -9.42 26.18 -10.47
CA ASP A 225 -8.53 27.35 -10.55
C ASP A 225 -8.07 27.72 -11.97
N ARG A 226 -8.40 26.90 -12.98
CA ARG A 226 -8.17 27.16 -14.41
C ARG A 226 -9.46 27.44 -15.17
N GLY A 227 -10.57 27.70 -14.46
CA GLY A 227 -11.87 27.98 -15.07
C GLY A 227 -12.56 26.75 -15.68
N ARG A 228 -12.07 25.52 -15.44
CA ARG A 228 -12.70 24.30 -15.97
C ARG A 228 -13.81 23.80 -15.06
N ARG A 229 -14.89 23.31 -15.66
CA ARG A 229 -16.04 22.77 -14.91
C ARG A 229 -15.63 21.62 -13.99
N ILE A 230 -16.07 21.65 -12.73
CA ILE A 230 -15.89 20.48 -11.86
C ILE A 230 -16.91 19.39 -12.20
N PHE A 231 -18.15 19.72 -12.51
CA PHE A 231 -19.14 18.73 -12.93
C PHE A 231 -19.56 19.00 -14.37
N HIS A 232 -19.86 17.94 -15.12
CA HIS A 232 -20.33 18.11 -16.49
C HIS A 232 -21.72 18.75 -16.51
N ASN A 233 -22.61 18.26 -15.63
CA ASN A 233 -23.98 18.73 -15.44
C ASN A 233 -24.48 18.34 -14.03
N THR A 234 -25.75 18.61 -13.72
CA THR A 234 -26.36 18.28 -12.43
C THR A 234 -26.43 16.78 -12.15
N ALA A 235 -26.68 15.97 -13.18
CA ALA A 235 -26.73 14.51 -13.02
C ALA A 235 -25.36 13.93 -12.64
N ASP A 236 -24.28 14.43 -13.24
CA ASP A 236 -22.90 14.08 -12.87
C ASP A 236 -22.58 14.52 -11.42
N ALA A 237 -23.00 15.71 -11.03
CA ALA A 237 -22.81 16.17 -9.65
C ALA A 237 -23.52 15.27 -8.63
N ARG A 238 -24.77 14.89 -8.91
CA ARG A 238 -25.55 13.94 -8.08
C ARG A 238 -24.95 12.54 -8.07
N ALA A 239 -24.51 12.02 -9.22
CA ALA A 239 -23.83 10.71 -9.29
C ALA A 239 -22.55 10.69 -8.44
N GLN A 240 -21.92 11.86 -8.27
CA GLN A 240 -20.71 12.03 -7.47
C GLN A 240 -20.97 12.29 -5.97
N GLU A 241 -22.23 12.43 -5.54
CA GLU A 241 -22.60 12.69 -4.14
C GLU A 241 -22.08 11.59 -3.20
N LEU A 242 -22.20 10.33 -3.60
CA LEU A 242 -21.82 9.18 -2.76
C LEU A 242 -20.33 9.19 -2.39
N TRP A 243 -19.44 9.49 -3.34
CA TRP A 243 -18.01 9.53 -3.03
C TRP A 243 -17.62 10.78 -2.26
N LEU A 244 -18.28 11.92 -2.52
CA LEU A 244 -18.04 13.18 -1.82
C LEU A 244 -18.41 13.07 -0.34
N THR A 245 -19.54 12.43 -0.05
CA THR A 245 -20.02 12.12 1.31
C THR A 245 -19.16 11.05 1.97
N THR A 246 -18.88 9.94 1.28
CA THR A 246 -18.02 8.87 1.80
C THR A 246 -16.63 9.40 2.17
N ALA A 247 -16.05 10.30 1.36
CA ALA A 247 -14.74 10.89 1.61
C ALA A 247 -14.78 12.12 2.54
N GLU A 248 -15.95 12.44 3.11
CA GLU A 248 -16.21 13.55 4.05
C GLU A 248 -15.96 14.96 3.48
N TRP A 249 -15.92 15.12 2.16
CA TRP A 249 -15.80 16.44 1.52
C TRP A 249 -17.10 17.22 1.62
N VAL A 250 -18.22 16.52 1.50
CA VAL A 250 -19.58 17.07 1.55
C VAL A 250 -20.36 16.28 2.59
N GLU A 251 -21.32 16.94 3.22
CA GLU A 251 -22.38 16.33 4.01
C GLU A 251 -23.73 16.77 3.43
N MET A 252 -24.75 15.93 3.52
CA MET A 252 -26.09 16.26 3.04
C MET A 252 -26.95 16.70 4.22
N ARG A 253 -27.48 17.93 4.17
CA ARG A 253 -28.42 18.47 5.15
C ARG A 253 -29.68 18.93 4.41
N ASP A 254 -30.82 18.34 4.73
CA ASP A 254 -32.09 18.62 4.07
C ASP A 254 -32.01 18.48 2.53
N ASP A 255 -31.34 17.43 2.04
CA ASP A 255 -31.04 17.17 0.61
C ASP A 255 -30.17 18.26 -0.08
N LEU A 256 -29.52 19.13 0.69
CA LEU A 256 -28.59 20.13 0.18
C LEU A 256 -27.15 19.82 0.59
N PRO A 257 -26.18 19.95 -0.34
CA PRO A 257 -24.78 19.78 -0.03
C PRO A 257 -24.25 20.91 0.86
N VAL A 258 -23.61 20.55 1.97
CA VAL A 258 -22.84 21.46 2.83
C VAL A 258 -21.40 20.95 2.98
N PRO A 259 -20.44 21.79 3.39
CA PRO A 259 -19.07 21.34 3.62
C PRO A 259 -19.02 20.23 4.68
N GLY A 260 -18.44 19.09 4.33
CA GLY A 260 -18.24 17.97 5.26
C GLY A 260 -17.04 18.19 6.17
N ARG A 261 -16.84 17.28 7.15
CA ARG A 261 -15.74 17.36 8.14
C ARG A 261 -14.35 17.52 7.52
N ARG A 262 -14.05 16.76 6.45
CA ARG A 262 -12.78 16.87 5.73
C ARG A 262 -12.69 18.17 4.94
N GLY A 263 -13.79 18.60 4.33
CA GLY A 263 -13.89 19.89 3.65
C GLY A 263 -13.57 21.06 4.58
N LEU A 264 -14.22 21.13 5.74
CA LEU A 264 -13.99 22.16 6.76
C LEU A 264 -12.53 22.18 7.25
N ARG A 265 -11.93 21.00 7.48
CA ARG A 265 -10.50 20.90 7.84
C ARG A 265 -9.59 21.47 6.74
N ALA A 266 -9.90 21.18 5.47
CA ALA A 266 -9.10 21.67 4.35
C ALA A 266 -9.20 23.19 4.20
N ILE A 267 -10.40 23.77 4.37
CA ILE A 267 -10.63 25.23 4.32
C ILE A 267 -9.85 25.93 5.43
N ARG A 268 -9.91 25.41 6.67
CA ARG A 268 -9.15 25.97 7.81
C ARG A 268 -7.65 25.99 7.52
N LYS A 269 -7.12 24.94 6.91
CA LYS A 269 -5.69 24.85 6.55
C LYS A 269 -5.30 25.78 5.39
N SER A 270 -6.23 26.15 4.50
CA SER A 270 -5.93 27.09 3.41
C SER A 270 -6.07 28.56 3.81
N ARG A 271 -6.80 28.86 4.89
CA ARG A 271 -7.07 30.23 5.37
C ARG A 271 -6.17 30.66 6.54
N GLY A 272 -5.43 29.74 7.15
CA GLY A 272 -4.41 30.01 8.17
C GLY A 272 -3.02 29.77 7.60
#